data_AF-A0A943J1L9-F1
#
_entry.id   AF-A0A943J1L9-F1
#
_cell.length_a   1.000
_cell.length_b   1.000
_cell.length_c   1.000
_cell.angle_alpha   90.00
_cell.angle_beta   90.00
_cell.angle_gamma   90.00
#
_symmetry.space_group_name_H-M   'P 1'
#
loop_
_entity.id
_entity.type
_entity.pdbx_description
1 polymer ?
#
loop_
_entity_poly.entity_id
_entity_poly.type
_entity_poly.pdbx_seq_one_letter_code
_entity_poly.pdbx_strand_id
1 'polypeptide(L)'
;TTRNIDIITRMHSNKLNIDEYELFLDNDIKTAWRYAFNKDVIKKNRVIVDYSKIEYIMSGDILLLEEISNREEDFVEFEIKFDYDIELDIAYVIRKNLMISVSQFNRMIDNDIISTYPSYTGKRLKVKYGQKVIINRKKLQSFLKEAMLFPMK
;
A
#
# COMPACT_ATOMS: atom_id res chain seq x y z
N THR A 1 13.40 -7.57 17.60
CA THR A 1 12.28 -7.06 18.41
C THR A 1 12.47 -5.57 18.58
N THR A 2 11.67 -4.73 17.91
CA THR A 2 11.73 -3.27 18.07
C THR A 2 10.95 -2.90 19.33
N ARG A 3 11.55 -2.11 20.23
CA ARG A 3 10.89 -1.64 21.46
C ARG A 3 10.41 -0.20 21.25
N ASN A 4 9.35 0.20 21.94
CA ASN A 4 8.78 1.55 21.77
C ASN A 4 9.78 2.65 22.14
N ILE A 5 10.74 2.36 23.01
CA ILE A 5 11.86 3.25 23.38
C ILE A 5 12.76 3.62 22.19
N ASP A 6 12.81 2.80 21.13
CA ASP A 6 13.54 3.09 19.90
C ASP A 6 12.90 4.26 19.10
N ILE A 7 11.64 4.58 19.38
CA ILE A 7 10.95 5.75 18.82
C ILE A 7 11.43 7.01 19.54
N ILE A 8 11.65 6.95 20.86
CA ILE A 8 12.12 8.09 21.67
C ILE A 8 13.48 8.59 21.18
N THR A 9 14.39 7.67 20.84
CA THR A 9 15.74 8.02 20.33
C THR A 9 15.72 8.75 18.98
N ARG A 10 14.60 8.69 18.25
CA ARG A 10 14.37 9.37 16.96
C ARG A 10 13.59 10.68 17.11
N MET A 11 13.33 11.13 18.34
CA MET A 11 12.69 12.40 18.63
C MET A 11 13.71 13.38 19.22
N HIS A 12 13.59 14.67 18.87
CA HIS A 12 14.33 15.70 19.58
C HIS A 12 13.78 15.80 21.02
N SER A 13 14.62 15.41 21.99
CA SER A 13 14.30 14.93 23.34
C SER A 13 13.58 15.87 24.33
N ASN A 14 12.98 16.99 23.90
CA ASN A 14 12.42 18.01 24.80
C ASN A 14 10.89 18.21 24.68
N LYS A 15 10.12 17.21 24.24
CA LYS A 15 8.67 17.38 23.98
C LYS A 15 7.72 16.32 24.52
N LEU A 16 8.21 15.23 25.10
CA LEU A 16 7.36 14.22 25.74
C LEU A 16 6.90 14.71 27.11
N ASN A 17 5.59 14.63 27.39
CA ASN A 17 5.13 14.73 28.77
C ASN A 17 5.44 13.41 29.53
N ILE A 18 5.34 13.45 30.85
CA ILE A 18 5.70 12.31 31.71
C ILE A 18 4.79 11.09 31.50
N ASP A 19 3.49 11.31 31.29
CA ASP A 19 2.52 10.24 31.01
C ASP A 19 2.81 9.54 29.67
N GLU A 20 3.19 10.32 28.64
CA GLU A 20 3.58 9.76 27.34
C GLU A 20 4.88 8.95 27.45
N TYR A 21 5.83 9.41 28.27
CA TYR A 21 7.08 8.69 28.53
C TYR A 21 6.84 7.34 29.23
N GLU A 22 5.95 7.30 30.21
CA GLU A 22 5.54 6.06 30.90
C GLU A 22 4.91 5.05 29.91
N LEU A 23 4.03 5.51 29.02
CA LEU A 23 3.43 4.65 27.98
C LEU A 23 4.47 4.05 27.02
N PHE A 24 5.55 4.79 26.72
CA PHE A 24 6.66 4.27 25.93
C PHE A 24 7.47 3.21 26.71
N LEU A 25 7.67 3.38 28.02
CA LEU A 25 8.33 2.39 28.88
C LEU A 25 7.51 1.09 28.98
N ASP A 26 6.19 1.21 29.06
CA ASP A 26 5.25 0.08 29.14
C ASP A 26 5.08 -0.67 27.81
N ASN A 27 5.78 -0.24 26.75
CA ASN A 27 5.59 -0.73 25.38
C ASN A 27 4.12 -0.69 24.92
N ASP A 28 3.39 0.38 25.27
CA ASP A 28 2.01 0.56 24.79
C ASP A 28 1.97 0.67 23.26
N ILE A 29 1.40 -0.35 22.63
CA ILE A 29 1.33 -0.49 21.17
C ILE A 29 0.58 0.70 20.58
N LYS A 30 -0.54 1.13 21.17
CA LYS A 30 -1.35 2.24 20.63
C LYS A 30 -0.55 3.53 20.54
N THR A 31 0.27 3.82 21.55
CA THR A 31 1.17 4.97 21.58
C THR A 31 2.25 4.87 20.51
N ALA A 32 2.88 3.71 20.32
CA ALA A 32 3.85 3.51 19.25
C ALA A 32 3.25 3.75 17.86
N TRP A 33 2.07 3.18 17.57
CA TRP A 33 1.38 3.39 16.29
C TRP A 33 0.96 4.85 16.10
N ARG A 34 0.52 5.53 17.17
CA ARG A 34 0.21 6.96 17.13
C ARG A 34 1.42 7.79 16.71
N TYR A 35 2.59 7.56 17.30
CA TYR A 35 3.81 8.29 16.96
C TYR A 35 4.43 7.88 15.61
N ALA A 36 4.14 6.66 15.14
CA ALA A 36 4.63 6.18 13.86
C ALA A 36 3.81 6.67 12.66
N PHE A 37 2.49 6.89 12.81
CA PHE A 37 1.60 7.13 11.66
C PHE A 37 0.68 8.36 11.76
N ASN A 38 0.49 8.96 12.94
CA ASN A 38 -0.34 10.16 13.04
C ASN A 38 0.46 11.40 12.62
N LYS A 39 0.09 11.99 11.48
CA LYS A 39 0.78 13.15 10.89
C LYS A 39 0.90 14.34 11.83
N ASP A 40 -0.12 14.63 12.63
CA ASP A 40 -0.11 15.74 13.58
C ASP A 40 0.87 15.48 14.73
N VAL A 41 0.90 14.26 15.24
CA VAL A 41 1.83 13.83 16.30
C VAL A 41 3.27 13.82 15.78
N ILE A 42 3.51 13.30 14.58
CA ILE A 42 4.82 13.31 13.91
C ILE A 42 5.31 14.75 13.75
N LYS A 43 4.47 15.65 13.22
CA LYS A 43 4.82 17.05 12.99
C LYS A 43 5.07 17.81 14.30
N LYS A 44 4.19 17.65 15.29
CA LYS A 44 4.30 18.30 16.60
C LYS A 44 5.59 17.91 17.32
N ASN A 45 5.93 16.62 17.27
CA ASN A 45 7.06 16.04 17.99
C ASN A 45 8.34 15.93 17.15
N ARG A 46 8.29 16.30 15.87
CA ARG A 46 9.40 16.20 14.90
C ARG A 46 9.99 14.77 14.87
N VAL A 47 9.11 13.77 14.85
CA VAL A 47 9.51 12.36 14.80
C VAL A 47 10.15 12.08 13.44
N ILE A 48 11.36 11.50 13.43
CA ILE A 48 11.97 11.00 12.20
C ILE A 48 11.34 9.64 11.90
N VAL A 49 10.39 9.63 10.96
CA VAL A 49 9.73 8.41 10.48
C VAL A 49 10.55 7.75 9.37
N ASP A 50 10.83 6.46 9.55
CA ASP A 50 11.45 5.61 8.53
C ASP A 50 10.49 4.48 8.18
N TYR A 51 9.73 4.68 7.11
CA TYR A 51 8.76 3.70 6.61
C TYR A 51 9.42 2.56 5.82
N SER A 52 10.72 2.63 5.51
CA SER A 52 11.40 1.61 4.69
C SER A 52 11.50 0.24 5.35
N LYS A 53 11.34 0.19 6.67
CA LYS A 53 11.41 -1.02 7.49
C LYS A 53 10.04 -1.48 8.01
N ILE A 54 8.95 -0.84 7.60
CA ILE A 54 7.62 -1.23 8.05
C ILE A 54 7.17 -2.42 7.23
N GLU A 55 7.04 -3.55 7.91
CA GLU A 55 6.40 -4.74 7.38
C GLU A 55 4.89 -4.53 7.39
N TYR A 56 4.23 -4.87 6.29
CA TYR A 56 2.78 -4.84 6.17
C TYR A 56 2.28 -6.14 5.55
N ILE A 57 1.10 -6.54 5.99
CA ILE A 57 0.38 -7.70 5.46
C ILE A 57 -0.78 -7.15 4.65
N MET A 58 -0.84 -7.48 3.37
CA MET A 58 -2.04 -7.24 2.57
C MET A 58 -2.97 -8.41 2.80
N SER A 59 -4.15 -8.12 3.36
CA SER A 59 -5.22 -9.09 3.56
C SER A 59 -6.34 -8.78 2.59
N GLY A 60 -6.95 -9.83 2.03
CA GLY A 60 -7.95 -9.77 0.97
C GLY A 60 -7.86 -11.01 0.10
N ASP A 61 -8.82 -11.16 -0.81
CA ASP A 61 -8.78 -12.25 -1.78
C ASP A 61 -7.59 -12.04 -2.72
N ILE A 62 -6.61 -12.94 -2.65
CA ILE A 62 -5.56 -13.02 -3.67
C ILE A 62 -6.24 -13.56 -4.91
N LEU A 63 -6.54 -12.68 -5.86
CA LEU A 63 -7.18 -13.07 -7.10
C LEU A 63 -6.12 -13.19 -8.19
N LEU A 64 -6.01 -14.39 -8.74
CA LEU A 64 -5.22 -14.63 -9.94
C LEU A 64 -5.87 -13.89 -11.11
N LEU A 65 -5.06 -13.42 -12.06
CA LEU A 65 -5.57 -12.71 -13.24
C LEU A 65 -6.58 -13.58 -14.00
N GLU A 66 -6.37 -14.89 -14.03
CA GLU A 66 -7.26 -15.87 -14.63
C GLU A 66 -8.64 -15.88 -13.95
N GLU A 67 -8.68 -15.83 -12.62
CA GLU A 67 -9.92 -15.81 -11.84
C GLU A 67 -10.70 -14.52 -12.11
N ILE A 68 -10.01 -13.37 -12.17
CA ILE A 68 -10.59 -12.08 -12.54
C ILE A 68 -11.12 -12.12 -13.97
N SER A 69 -10.40 -12.78 -14.88
CA SER A 69 -10.78 -12.89 -16.29
C SER A 69 -12.03 -13.75 -16.51
N ASN A 70 -12.30 -14.69 -15.60
CA ASN A 70 -13.43 -15.62 -15.66
C ASN A 70 -14.71 -15.10 -14.99
N ARG A 71 -14.66 -13.93 -14.34
CA ARG A 71 -15.84 -13.28 -13.79
C ARG A 71 -16.84 -12.86 -14.87
N GLU A 72 -18.10 -12.70 -14.50
CA GLU A 72 -19.15 -12.26 -15.44
C GLU A 72 -19.10 -10.74 -15.67
N GLU A 73 -18.71 -9.99 -14.64
CA GLU A 73 -18.70 -8.54 -14.66
C GLU A 73 -17.67 -7.99 -15.67
N ASP A 74 -18.04 -6.96 -16.43
CA ASP A 74 -17.12 -6.33 -17.38
C ASP A 74 -16.00 -5.54 -16.69
N PHE A 75 -16.26 -5.06 -15.47
CA PHE A 75 -15.30 -4.36 -14.62
C PHE A 75 -15.27 -4.98 -13.23
N VAL A 76 -14.07 -5.21 -12.73
CA VAL A 76 -13.83 -5.68 -11.37
C VAL A 76 -13.17 -4.56 -10.59
N GLU A 77 -13.80 -4.13 -9.48
CA GLU A 77 -13.31 -3.04 -8.64
C GLU A 77 -12.78 -3.59 -7.31
N PHE A 78 -11.60 -3.10 -6.92
CA PHE A 78 -11.00 -3.33 -5.61
C PHE A 78 -10.84 -2.01 -4.89
N GLU A 79 -11.18 -1.99 -3.60
CA GLU A 79 -10.99 -0.82 -2.74
C GLU A 79 -9.83 -1.09 -1.78
N ILE A 80 -8.84 -0.21 -1.78
CA ILE A 80 -7.70 -0.28 -0.86
C ILE A 80 -8.06 0.46 0.43
N LYS A 81 -8.07 -0.28 1.54
CA LYS A 81 -8.30 0.23 2.90
C LYS A 81 -7.07 -0.02 3.77
N PHE A 82 -6.83 0.89 4.70
CA PHE A 82 -5.77 0.79 5.69
C PHE A 82 -6.11 1.64 6.91
N ASP A 83 -5.60 1.25 8.07
CA ASP A 83 -5.91 1.93 9.34
C ASP A 83 -5.08 3.20 9.56
N TYR A 84 -3.99 3.35 8.81
CA TYR A 84 -2.97 4.38 9.03
C TYR A 84 -2.50 5.01 7.73
N ASP A 85 -2.27 6.32 7.71
CA ASP A 85 -1.79 7.05 6.52
C ASP A 85 -0.31 6.70 6.24
N ILE A 86 -0.12 5.62 5.50
CA ILE A 86 1.19 5.08 5.14
C ILE A 86 1.61 5.57 3.76
N GLU A 87 2.89 5.92 3.62
CA GLU A 87 3.47 6.29 2.33
C GLU A 87 3.82 5.06 1.48
N LEU A 88 2.80 4.27 1.11
CA LEU A 88 2.97 3.14 0.19
C LEU A 88 2.83 3.58 -1.25
N ASP A 89 3.59 2.95 -2.14
CA ASP A 89 3.46 3.11 -3.59
C ASP A 89 2.30 2.25 -4.10
N ILE A 90 1.29 2.86 -4.72
CA ILE A 90 0.13 2.14 -5.28
C ILE A 90 0.54 1.10 -6.32
N ALA A 91 1.59 1.38 -7.11
CA ALA A 91 2.08 0.43 -8.10
C ALA A 91 2.61 -0.82 -7.43
N TYR A 92 3.32 -0.66 -6.30
CA TYR A 92 3.77 -1.80 -5.51
C TYR A 92 2.58 -2.63 -5.00
N VAL A 93 1.57 -1.98 -4.40
CA VAL A 93 0.41 -2.65 -3.81
C VAL A 93 -0.35 -3.44 -4.86
N ILE A 94 -0.63 -2.85 -6.02
CA ILE A 94 -1.33 -3.53 -7.12
C ILE A 94 -0.52 -4.73 -7.62
N ARG A 95 0.78 -4.53 -7.89
CA ARG A 95 1.64 -5.61 -8.40
C ARG A 95 1.74 -6.80 -7.46
N LYS A 96 1.87 -6.52 -6.16
CA LYS A 96 2.02 -7.57 -5.16
C LYS A 96 0.72 -8.34 -4.96
N ASN A 97 -0.44 -7.68 -5.00
CA ASN A 97 -1.75 -8.35 -4.90
C ASN A 97 -2.10 -9.16 -6.16
N LEU A 98 -1.79 -8.65 -7.35
CA LEU A 98 -2.06 -9.35 -8.61
C LEU A 98 -0.94 -10.32 -9.04
N MET A 99 0.13 -10.42 -8.24
CA MET A 99 1.32 -11.23 -8.52
C MET A 99 1.97 -10.97 -9.89
N ILE A 100 1.97 -9.72 -10.35
CA ILE A 100 2.50 -9.32 -11.66
C ILE A 100 3.85 -8.58 -11.55
N SER A 101 4.65 -8.70 -12.62
CA SER A 101 5.92 -7.99 -12.75
C SER A 101 5.72 -6.49 -13.02
N VAL A 102 6.82 -5.72 -12.94
CA VAL A 102 6.82 -4.29 -13.29
C VAL A 102 6.43 -4.07 -14.75
N SER A 103 6.96 -4.90 -15.66
CA SER A 103 6.69 -4.79 -17.09
C SER A 103 5.23 -5.13 -17.41
N GLN A 104 4.68 -6.17 -16.80
CA GLN A 104 3.26 -6.51 -16.93
C GLN A 104 2.37 -5.37 -16.42
N PHE A 105 2.65 -4.84 -15.22
CA PHE A 105 1.89 -3.72 -14.66
C PHE A 105 1.90 -2.50 -15.58
N ASN A 106 3.08 -2.09 -16.07
CA ASN A 106 3.17 -0.94 -16.97
C ASN A 106 2.36 -1.16 -18.25
N ARG A 107 2.51 -2.33 -18.91
CA ARG A 107 1.70 -2.67 -20.09
C ARG A 107 0.20 -2.63 -19.77
N MET A 108 -0.22 -3.14 -18.61
CA MET A 108 -1.63 -3.17 -18.22
C MET A 108 -2.18 -1.76 -17.94
N ILE A 109 -1.39 -0.86 -17.36
CA ILE A 109 -1.75 0.56 -17.21
C ILE A 109 -1.85 1.23 -18.58
N ASP A 110 -0.83 1.06 -19.43
CA ASP A 110 -0.74 1.71 -20.74
C ASP A 110 -1.87 1.31 -21.71
N ASN A 111 -2.47 0.12 -21.50
CA ASN A 111 -3.57 -0.40 -22.30
C ASN A 111 -4.96 -0.20 -21.63
N ASP A 112 -5.04 0.56 -20.54
CA ASP A 112 -6.20 0.74 -19.65
C ASP A 112 -6.86 -0.59 -19.21
N ILE A 113 -6.04 -1.62 -19.00
CA ILE A 113 -6.49 -2.87 -18.38
C ILE A 113 -6.68 -2.62 -16.88
N ILE A 114 -5.71 -1.94 -16.27
CA ILE A 114 -5.78 -1.45 -14.89
C ILE A 114 -5.97 0.05 -14.93
N SER A 115 -6.93 0.54 -14.16
CA SER A 115 -7.11 1.97 -13.90
C SER A 115 -7.34 2.17 -12.39
N THR A 116 -7.21 3.41 -11.94
CA THR A 116 -7.32 3.75 -10.52
C THR A 116 -8.16 5.00 -10.33
N TYR A 117 -8.84 5.10 -9.20
CA TYR A 117 -9.59 6.29 -8.82
C TYR A 117 -9.29 6.70 -7.37
N PRO A 118 -8.70 7.90 -7.14
CA PRO A 118 -8.16 8.86 -8.12
C PRO A 118 -7.08 8.29 -9.05
N SER A 119 -6.88 8.91 -10.22
CA SER A 119 -6.02 8.35 -11.28
C SER A 119 -4.53 8.35 -10.94
N TYR A 120 -3.90 7.21 -11.23
CA TYR A 120 -2.46 7.02 -11.22
C TYR A 120 -1.83 7.72 -12.43
N THR A 121 -0.85 8.58 -12.18
CA THR A 121 -0.19 9.42 -13.19
C THR A 121 1.27 9.02 -13.44
N GLY A 122 1.65 7.77 -13.16
CA GLY A 122 3.00 7.25 -13.45
C GLY A 122 4.10 7.70 -12.48
N LYS A 123 3.85 8.72 -11.65
CA LYS A 123 4.70 9.06 -10.50
C LYS A 123 4.29 8.18 -9.31
N ARG A 124 5.22 7.89 -8.39
CA ARG A 124 4.94 7.22 -7.10
C ARG A 124 3.70 7.87 -6.44
N LEU A 125 2.53 7.29 -6.66
CA LEU A 125 1.30 7.78 -6.08
C LEU A 125 1.19 7.10 -4.72
N LYS A 126 1.16 7.93 -3.67
CA LYS A 126 0.90 7.45 -2.32
C LYS A 126 -0.50 6.87 -2.28
N VAL A 127 -0.64 5.63 -1.82
CA VAL A 127 -1.95 5.01 -1.60
C VAL A 127 -2.76 5.90 -0.68
N LYS A 128 -4.01 6.17 -1.05
CA LYS A 128 -4.97 6.88 -0.21
C LYS A 128 -6.03 5.93 0.29
N TYR A 129 -6.60 6.23 1.46
CA TYR A 129 -7.71 5.44 1.98
C TYR A 129 -8.89 5.50 1.02
N GLY A 130 -9.51 4.36 0.72
CA GLY A 130 -10.62 4.26 -0.23
C GLY A 130 -10.19 4.40 -1.69
N GLN A 131 -8.88 4.32 -1.97
CA GLN A 131 -8.36 4.31 -3.34
C GLN A 131 -8.88 3.07 -4.06
N LYS A 132 -9.45 3.28 -5.24
CA LYS A 132 -10.00 2.20 -6.05
C LYS A 132 -9.03 1.78 -7.15
N VAL A 133 -9.02 0.48 -7.43
CA VAL A 133 -8.35 -0.17 -8.55
C VAL A 133 -9.42 -0.86 -9.37
N ILE A 134 -9.52 -0.51 -10.65
CA ILE A 134 -10.57 -1.00 -11.54
C ILE A 134 -9.88 -1.77 -12.67
N ILE A 135 -10.31 -3.02 -12.87
CA ILE A 135 -9.78 -3.90 -13.92
C ILE A 135 -10.84 -4.09 -15.00
N ASN A 136 -10.47 -3.81 -16.24
CA ASN A 136 -11.30 -4.10 -17.41
C ASN A 136 -11.13 -5.58 -17.80
N ARG A 137 -12.16 -6.38 -17.55
CA ARG A 137 -12.11 -7.84 -17.75
C ARG A 137 -11.89 -8.21 -19.22
N LYS A 138 -12.59 -7.58 -20.15
CA LYS A 138 -12.49 -7.88 -21.59
C LYS A 138 -11.07 -7.61 -22.11
N LYS A 139 -10.47 -6.49 -21.71
CA LYS A 139 -9.08 -6.18 -22.08
C LYS A 139 -8.09 -7.13 -21.41
N LEU A 140 -8.33 -7.52 -20.15
CA LEU A 140 -7.52 -8.51 -19.45
C LEU A 140 -7.54 -9.86 -20.18
N GLN A 141 -8.71 -10.34 -20.61
CA GLN A 141 -8.82 -11.59 -21.38
C GLN A 141 -7.99 -11.55 -22.66
N SER A 142 -8.05 -10.45 -23.41
CA SER A 142 -7.23 -10.29 -24.63
C SER A 142 -5.73 -10.28 -24.30
N PHE A 143 -5.32 -9.61 -23.24
CA PHE A 143 -3.94 -9.54 -22.78
C PHE A 143 -3.37 -10.90 -22.38
N LEU A 144 -4.14 -11.70 -21.63
CA LEU A 144 -3.74 -13.04 -21.23
C LEU A 144 -3.60 -13.99 -22.42
N LYS A 145 -4.51 -13.89 -23.40
CA LYS A 145 -4.43 -14.68 -24.65
C LYS A 145 -3.17 -14.33 -25.45
N GLU A 146 -2.82 -13.06 -25.55
CA GLU A 146 -1.59 -12.60 -26.22
C GLU A 146 -0.33 -13.12 -25.51
N ALA A 147 -0.31 -13.09 -24.17
CA ALA A 147 0.81 -13.59 -23.38
C ALA A 147 1.00 -15.11 -23.49
N MET A 148 -0.07 -15.89 -23.66
CA MET A 148 0.00 -17.33 -23.89
C MET A 148 0.48 -17.70 -25.30
N LEU A 149 0.20 -16.85 -26.30
CA LEU A 149 0.67 -17.04 -27.68
C LEU A 149 2.15 -16.68 -27.85
N PHE A 150 2.69 -15.80 -27.02
CA PHE A 150 4.10 -15.39 -27.01
C PHE A 150 4.67 -15.45 -25.59
N PRO A 151 4.94 -16.65 -25.04
CA PRO A 151 5.55 -16.77 -23.72
C PRO A 151 6.90 -16.04 -23.73
N MET A 152 7.07 -15.06 -22.84
CA MET A 152 8.34 -14.33 -22.73
C MET A 152 9.46 -15.31 -22.34
N LYS A 153 10.51 -15.34 -23.16
CA LYS A 153 11.76 -16.09 -22.90
C LYS A 153 12.49 -15.57 -21.67
#